data_AF-A0A2A4S8R4-F1
#
_entry.id   AF-A0A2A4S8R4-F1
#
_cell.length_a   1.000
_cell.length_b   1.000
_cell.length_c   1.000
_cell.angle_alpha   90.00
_cell.angle_beta   90.00
_cell.angle_gamma   90.00
#
_symmetry.space_group_name_H-M   'P 1'
#
loop_
_entity.id
_entity.type
_entity.pdbx_description
1 polymer ?
#
loop_
_entity_poly.entity_id
_entity_poly.type
_entity_poly.pdbx_seq_one_letter_code
_entity_poly.pdbx_strand_id
1 'polypeptide(L)'
;MLLTFSQQADNQVYLNNNRVQNSSQFDDDVLEPFEKALNDSNGPNFIVVHLIGTHRKYNYRYPETFNHFTDRSGMPDWVPDENAGEYNEYDNAILFNDYVVANLINILKKKSPNSALVYFSDHGEEVYDTKDELFCGRNEGKPTPAMYTIPFITWLSAEWKNTHSTANLSNTLNHAYQTSDFIYSWADLAGINFKGNHTTRSIYSDEFNPIKRMIGSPHDKKHMIDFASLLHKENVAIN
;
A
#
# COMPACT_ATOMS: atom_id res chain seq x y z
N MET A 1 11.54 3.44 15.13
CA MET A 1 10.11 3.11 15.10
C MET A 1 9.88 1.75 14.45
N LEU A 2 10.26 1.54 13.18
CA LEU A 2 10.08 0.25 12.49
C LEU A 2 10.75 -0.94 13.20
N LEU A 3 11.98 -0.77 13.71
CA LEU A 3 12.67 -1.84 14.47
C LEU A 3 11.84 -2.32 15.67
N THR A 4 11.24 -1.38 16.42
CA THR A 4 10.40 -1.71 17.59
C THR A 4 9.16 -2.50 17.20
N PHE A 5 8.53 -2.18 16.06
CA PHE A 5 7.39 -2.95 15.56
C PHE A 5 7.81 -4.34 15.08
N SER A 6 8.90 -4.45 14.33
CA SER A 6 9.36 -5.77 13.85
C SER A 6 9.73 -6.72 15.00
N GLN A 7 10.25 -6.19 16.11
CA GLN A 7 10.62 -6.98 17.28
C GLN A 7 9.42 -7.47 18.11
N GLN A 8 8.19 -7.05 17.79
CA GLN A 8 6.98 -7.60 18.41
C GLN A 8 6.56 -8.94 17.79
N ALA A 9 7.05 -9.29 16.60
CA ALA A 9 6.81 -10.59 15.99
C ALA A 9 7.64 -11.68 16.67
N ASP A 10 7.19 -12.94 16.63
CA ASP A 10 7.95 -14.07 17.18
C ASP A 10 9.22 -14.39 16.38
N ASN A 11 9.19 -14.16 15.07
CA ASN A 11 10.31 -14.37 14.15
C ASN A 11 10.49 -13.14 13.26
N GLN A 12 11.74 -12.79 12.92
CA GLN A 12 12.06 -11.68 12.04
C GLN A 12 13.08 -12.10 10.99
N VAL A 13 12.91 -11.61 9.76
CA VAL A 13 13.88 -11.78 8.67
C VAL A 13 14.20 -10.40 8.10
N TYR A 14 15.43 -9.94 8.30
CA TYR A 14 15.91 -8.65 7.80
C TYR A 14 16.76 -8.86 6.54
N LEU A 15 16.17 -8.53 5.39
CA LEU A 15 16.79 -8.77 4.08
C LEU A 15 17.69 -7.60 3.65
N ASN A 16 17.27 -6.37 3.95
CA ASN A 16 18.07 -5.19 3.68
C ASN A 16 18.87 -4.74 4.90
N ASN A 17 20.14 -5.13 4.94
CA ASN A 17 21.10 -4.77 5.99
C ASN A 17 22.09 -3.69 5.53
N ASN A 18 21.86 -3.06 4.38
CA ASN A 18 22.71 -2.01 3.88
C ASN A 18 22.53 -0.73 4.69
N ARG A 19 23.65 -0.05 4.97
CA ARG A 19 23.64 1.22 5.71
C ARG A 19 23.31 2.43 4.82
N VAL A 20 23.14 2.22 3.51
CA VAL A 20 22.91 3.26 2.51
C VAL A 20 21.53 3.07 1.91
N GLN A 21 20.74 4.14 1.87
CA GLN A 21 19.35 4.15 1.39
C GLN A 21 19.20 3.77 -0.11
N ASN A 22 20.30 3.77 -0.87
CA ASN A 22 20.34 3.59 -2.32
C ASN A 22 21.09 2.31 -2.74
N SER A 23 20.98 1.22 -1.97
CA SER A 23 21.45 -0.10 -2.42
C SER A 23 20.40 -0.80 -3.27
N SER A 24 20.82 -1.42 -4.37
CA SER A 24 19.97 -2.31 -5.19
C SER A 24 19.73 -3.63 -4.43
N GLN A 25 18.78 -3.60 -3.51
CA GLN A 25 18.11 -4.80 -3.00
C GLN A 25 16.65 -4.69 -3.39
N PHE A 26 16.19 -5.72 -4.09
CA PHE A 26 14.88 -5.74 -4.71
C PHE A 26 13.91 -6.49 -3.81
N ASP A 27 12.65 -6.07 -3.85
CA ASP A 27 11.63 -6.60 -2.95
C ASP A 27 11.23 -8.06 -3.28
N ASP A 28 11.67 -8.65 -4.38
CA ASP A 28 11.47 -10.08 -4.64
C ASP A 28 12.28 -10.97 -3.69
N ASP A 29 13.28 -10.44 -3.00
CA ASP A 29 14.00 -11.11 -1.91
C ASP A 29 13.05 -11.58 -0.78
N VAL A 30 11.86 -10.97 -0.63
CA VAL A 30 10.87 -11.36 0.39
C VAL A 30 10.17 -12.68 0.08
N LEU A 31 10.19 -13.14 -1.17
CA LEU A 31 9.39 -14.28 -1.63
C LEU A 31 9.83 -15.60 -0.99
N GLU A 32 11.14 -15.86 -0.91
CA GLU A 32 11.66 -17.09 -0.31
C GLU A 32 11.38 -17.17 1.21
N PRO A 33 11.69 -16.14 2.03
CA PRO A 33 11.32 -16.15 3.45
C PRO A 33 9.82 -16.23 3.69
N PHE A 34 9.00 -15.59 2.84
CA PHE A 34 7.55 -15.67 2.93
C PHE A 34 7.07 -17.11 2.71
N GLU A 35 7.56 -17.78 1.66
CA GLU A 35 7.26 -19.18 1.38
C GLU A 35 7.71 -20.10 2.53
N LYS A 36 8.90 -19.85 3.10
CA LYS A 36 9.42 -20.60 4.25
C LYS A 36 8.52 -20.43 5.48
N ALA A 37 8.11 -19.21 5.81
CA ALA A 37 7.24 -18.92 6.94
C ALA A 37 5.89 -19.64 6.85
N LEU A 38 5.36 -19.83 5.63
CA LEU A 38 4.13 -20.61 5.41
C LEU A 38 4.32 -22.11 5.66
N ASN A 39 5.47 -22.68 5.31
CA ASN A 39 5.74 -24.11 5.47
C ASN A 39 6.09 -24.49 6.93
N ASP A 40 6.72 -23.59 7.67
CA ASP A 40 7.21 -23.86 9.03
C ASP A 40 6.11 -23.80 10.10
N SER A 41 4.89 -23.42 9.73
CA SER A 41 3.81 -23.27 10.68
C SER A 41 2.94 -24.51 10.84
N ASN A 42 2.58 -24.77 12.10
CA ASN A 42 1.65 -25.81 12.50
C ASN A 42 0.30 -25.24 13.00
N GLY A 43 -0.03 -23.99 12.70
CA GLY A 43 -1.24 -23.32 13.19
C GLY A 43 -1.55 -21.98 12.51
N PRO A 44 -2.45 -21.16 13.09
CA PRO A 44 -2.74 -19.81 12.58
C PRO A 44 -1.49 -18.94 12.59
N ASN A 45 -1.21 -18.25 11.48
CA ASN A 45 -0.07 -17.34 11.36
C ASN A 45 -0.52 -15.95 11.00
N PHE A 46 0.22 -14.97 11.53
CA PHE A 46 0.20 -13.61 11.05
C PHE A 46 1.57 -13.27 10.48
N ILE A 47 1.62 -12.98 9.18
CA ILE A 47 2.86 -12.65 8.47
C ILE A 47 2.74 -11.22 7.96
N VAL A 48 3.71 -10.39 8.34
CA VAL A 48 3.85 -9.02 7.82
C VAL A 48 5.04 -8.99 6.88
N VAL A 49 4.79 -8.61 5.63
CA VAL A 49 5.84 -8.35 4.63
C VAL A 49 5.93 -6.84 4.46
N HIS A 50 7.08 -6.26 4.78
CA HIS A 50 7.33 -4.84 4.66
C HIS A 50 8.25 -4.59 3.46
N LEU A 51 7.70 -3.98 2.43
CA LEU A 51 8.37 -3.72 1.16
C LEU A 51 9.04 -2.33 1.19
N ILE A 52 10.09 -2.14 0.39
CA ILE A 52 10.56 -0.80 0.03
C ILE A 52 9.55 -0.13 -0.93
N GLY A 53 8.90 -0.95 -1.77
CA GLY A 53 7.93 -0.53 -2.77
C GLY A 53 8.55 0.45 -3.76
N THR A 54 7.85 1.56 -3.98
CA THR A 54 8.25 2.58 -4.94
C THR A 54 8.98 3.76 -4.30
N HIS A 55 9.71 3.54 -3.21
CA HIS A 55 10.44 4.62 -2.53
C HIS A 55 11.56 5.22 -3.42
N ARG A 56 11.66 6.55 -3.45
CA ARG A 56 12.69 7.30 -4.19
C ARG A 56 14.12 7.01 -3.67
N LYS A 57 15.16 6.92 -4.50
CA LYS A 57 15.21 6.99 -5.99
C LYS A 57 14.66 5.73 -6.66
N TYR A 58 13.77 5.90 -7.63
CA TYR A 58 12.93 4.82 -8.17
C TYR A 58 13.71 3.80 -9.00
N ASN A 59 14.74 4.23 -9.74
CA ASN A 59 15.61 3.32 -10.52
C ASN A 59 16.34 2.23 -9.72
N TYR A 60 16.42 2.35 -8.40
CA TYR A 60 16.99 1.31 -7.55
C TYR A 60 15.94 0.29 -7.05
N ARG A 61 14.68 0.42 -7.46
CA ARG A 61 13.57 -0.42 -7.01
C ARG A 61 13.31 -1.63 -7.91
N TYR A 62 13.88 -1.64 -9.11
CA TYR A 62 13.64 -2.67 -10.09
C TYR A 62 14.93 -3.05 -10.83
N PRO A 63 15.07 -4.31 -11.29
CA PRO A 63 16.19 -4.71 -12.14
C PRO A 63 15.97 -4.23 -13.59
N GLU A 64 17.02 -4.20 -14.39
CA GLU A 64 16.98 -3.72 -15.79
C GLU A 64 15.89 -4.41 -16.64
N THR A 65 15.54 -5.66 -16.34
CA THR A 65 14.48 -6.39 -17.06
C THR A 65 13.08 -5.80 -16.87
N PHE A 66 12.90 -4.91 -15.89
CA PHE A 66 11.66 -4.17 -15.63
C PHE A 66 11.73 -2.71 -16.10
N ASN A 67 12.80 -2.31 -16.81
CA ASN A 67 12.92 -1.00 -17.43
C ASN A 67 12.06 -0.93 -18.71
N HIS A 68 10.75 -0.85 -18.55
CA HIS A 68 9.76 -0.92 -19.63
C HIS A 68 9.39 0.45 -20.18
N PHE A 69 9.05 1.39 -19.30
CA PHE A 69 8.70 2.75 -19.66
C PHE A 69 9.97 3.57 -19.89
N THR A 70 10.16 4.05 -21.11
CA THR A 70 11.38 4.77 -21.52
C THR A 70 11.12 5.96 -22.43
N ASP A 71 9.88 6.12 -22.91
CA ASP A 71 9.46 7.23 -23.77
C ASP A 71 8.38 8.09 -23.09
N ARG A 72 7.68 8.93 -23.87
CA ARG A 72 6.61 9.81 -23.36
C ARG A 72 5.21 9.19 -23.43
N SER A 73 5.08 7.91 -23.81
CA SER A 73 3.77 7.28 -23.99
C SER A 73 3.02 7.22 -22.66
N GLY A 74 1.85 7.88 -22.58
CA GLY A 74 1.02 7.93 -21.37
C GLY A 74 1.42 9.02 -20.37
N MET A 75 2.56 9.67 -20.56
CA MET A 75 3.03 10.77 -19.71
C MET A 75 2.19 12.03 -19.94
N PRO A 76 1.79 12.76 -18.89
CA PRO A 76 1.08 14.01 -19.07
C PRO A 76 1.89 15.08 -19.80
N ASP A 77 1.23 15.85 -20.68
CA ASP A 77 1.89 16.87 -21.52
C ASP A 77 2.57 17.99 -20.71
N TRP A 78 2.20 18.19 -19.45
CA TRP A 78 2.80 19.20 -18.58
C TRP A 78 4.11 18.74 -17.91
N VAL A 79 4.43 17.44 -17.96
CA VAL A 79 5.68 16.92 -17.40
C VAL A 79 6.85 17.31 -18.34
N PRO A 80 7.81 18.14 -17.87
CA PRO A 80 8.95 18.56 -18.68
C PRO A 80 9.86 17.40 -19.08
N ASP A 81 10.54 17.51 -20.22
CA ASP A 81 11.45 16.47 -20.72
C ASP A 81 12.58 16.14 -19.73
N GLU A 82 13.04 17.11 -18.94
CA GLU A 82 14.05 16.90 -17.89
C GLU A 82 13.58 16.00 -16.74
N ASN A 83 12.26 15.89 -16.53
CA ASN A 83 11.66 15.06 -15.49
C ASN A 83 11.10 13.73 -16.04
N ALA A 84 11.04 13.57 -17.36
CA ALA A 84 10.49 12.38 -18.01
C ALA A 84 11.18 11.08 -17.57
N GLY A 85 12.49 11.14 -17.31
CA GLY A 85 13.25 10.00 -16.79
C GLY A 85 12.75 9.56 -15.41
N GLU A 86 12.68 10.48 -14.44
CA GLU A 86 12.24 10.14 -13.08
C GLU A 86 10.77 9.71 -13.02
N TYR A 87 9.91 10.27 -13.87
CA TYR A 87 8.52 9.85 -14.04
C TYR A 87 8.43 8.38 -14.50
N ASN A 88 9.16 8.02 -15.56
CA ASN A 88 9.22 6.65 -16.06
C ASN A 88 9.85 5.67 -15.05
N GLU A 89 10.87 6.11 -14.30
CA GLU A 89 11.46 5.28 -13.25
C GLU A 89 10.44 4.94 -12.16
N TYR A 90 9.52 5.86 -11.83
CA TYR A 90 8.44 5.58 -10.88
C TYR A 90 7.47 4.51 -11.42
N ASP A 91 7.03 4.62 -12.68
CA ASP A 91 6.14 3.63 -13.30
C ASP A 91 6.80 2.24 -13.44
N ASN A 92 8.10 2.19 -13.73
CA ASN A 92 8.85 0.94 -13.74
C ASN A 92 8.96 0.33 -12.32
N ALA A 93 9.12 1.16 -11.29
CA ALA A 93 9.08 0.71 -9.91
C ALA A 93 7.69 0.17 -9.52
N ILE A 94 6.60 0.80 -9.99
CA ILE A 94 5.24 0.28 -9.82
C ILE A 94 5.10 -1.09 -10.49
N LEU A 95 5.59 -1.25 -11.72
CA LEU A 95 5.54 -2.52 -12.46
C LEU A 95 6.27 -3.64 -11.70
N PHE A 96 7.42 -3.37 -11.10
CA PHE A 96 8.13 -4.35 -10.29
C PHE A 96 7.42 -4.65 -8.97
N ASN A 97 6.85 -3.64 -8.30
CA ASN A 97 6.05 -3.83 -7.09
C ASN A 97 4.80 -4.68 -7.38
N ASP A 98 4.13 -4.49 -8.52
CA ASP A 98 3.03 -5.35 -8.98
C ASP A 98 3.48 -6.82 -9.09
N TYR A 99 4.63 -7.06 -9.74
CA TYR A 99 5.21 -8.40 -9.82
C TYR A 99 5.43 -9.03 -8.44
N VAL A 100 5.98 -8.30 -7.47
CA VAL A 100 6.23 -8.81 -6.11
C VAL A 100 4.91 -9.15 -5.41
N VAL A 101 3.95 -8.23 -5.38
CA VAL A 101 2.65 -8.42 -4.72
C VAL A 101 1.86 -9.57 -5.36
N ALA A 102 1.86 -9.67 -6.69
CA ALA A 102 1.23 -10.77 -7.41
C ALA A 102 1.86 -12.12 -7.05
N ASN A 103 3.19 -12.19 -6.89
CA ASN A 103 3.87 -13.41 -6.48
C ASN A 103 3.56 -13.82 -5.03
N LEU A 104 3.45 -12.88 -4.10
CA LEU A 104 2.99 -13.16 -2.72
C LEU A 104 1.59 -13.80 -2.73
N ILE A 105 0.66 -13.25 -3.51
CA ILE A 105 -0.69 -13.81 -3.69
C ILE A 105 -0.62 -15.21 -4.32
N ASN A 106 0.20 -15.39 -5.35
CA ASN A 106 0.35 -16.68 -6.02
C ASN A 106 0.95 -17.77 -5.11
N ILE A 107 1.89 -17.41 -4.23
CA ILE A 107 2.43 -18.32 -3.22
C ILE A 107 1.35 -18.72 -2.23
N LEU A 108 0.58 -17.77 -1.68
CA LEU A 108 -0.54 -18.07 -0.78
C LEU A 108 -1.56 -19.00 -1.42
N LYS A 109 -1.98 -18.69 -2.65
CA LYS A 109 -2.93 -19.49 -3.41
C LYS A 109 -2.50 -20.94 -3.56
N LYS A 110 -1.19 -21.21 -3.66
CA LYS A 110 -0.63 -22.56 -3.82
C LYS A 110 -0.46 -23.30 -2.49
N LYS A 111 -0.18 -22.59 -1.40
CA LYS A 111 0.31 -23.21 -0.14
C LYS A 111 -0.61 -23.12 1.05
N SER A 112 -1.48 -22.11 1.10
CA SER A 112 -2.36 -21.88 2.25
C SER A 112 -3.80 -21.74 1.78
N PRO A 113 -4.55 -22.86 1.68
CA PRO A 113 -5.87 -22.87 1.07
C PRO A 113 -6.91 -22.07 1.86
N ASN A 114 -6.72 -21.90 3.17
CA ASN A 114 -7.48 -21.01 4.05
C ASN A 114 -6.62 -19.82 4.50
N SER A 115 -6.51 -18.82 3.62
CA SER A 115 -5.75 -17.60 3.87
C SER A 115 -6.43 -16.34 3.31
N ALA A 116 -6.02 -15.21 3.86
CA ALA A 116 -6.34 -13.87 3.40
C ALA A 116 -5.05 -13.03 3.35
N LEU A 117 -5.00 -12.09 2.41
CA LEU A 117 -3.93 -11.10 2.27
C LEU A 117 -4.57 -9.73 2.11
N VAL A 118 -4.03 -8.74 2.83
CA VAL A 118 -4.32 -7.34 2.58
C VAL A 118 -3.00 -6.64 2.25
N TYR A 119 -2.96 -5.96 1.10
CA TYR A 119 -1.85 -5.13 0.67
C TYR A 119 -2.30 -3.67 0.64
N PHE A 120 -1.51 -2.79 1.24
CA PHE A 120 -1.67 -1.36 1.10
C PHE A 120 -0.32 -0.65 1.22
N SER A 121 -0.19 0.50 0.55
CA SER A 121 0.98 1.38 0.73
C SER A 121 0.81 2.20 2.00
N ASP A 122 1.90 2.55 2.68
CA ASP A 122 1.88 3.39 3.87
C ASP A 122 1.45 4.83 3.54
N HIS A 123 1.85 5.32 2.37
CA HIS A 123 1.40 6.57 1.76
C HIS A 123 1.56 6.53 0.23
N GLY A 124 1.12 7.57 -0.47
CA GLY A 124 1.40 7.78 -1.89
C GLY A 124 2.64 8.63 -2.11
N GLU A 125 2.88 9.09 -3.33
CA GLU A 125 4.00 9.96 -3.70
C GLU A 125 3.53 10.87 -4.84
N GLU A 126 3.85 12.15 -4.77
CA GLU A 126 3.67 13.06 -5.91
C GLU A 126 4.85 12.89 -6.86
N VAL A 127 4.59 12.63 -8.14
CA VAL A 127 5.61 12.48 -9.18
C VAL A 127 5.22 13.33 -10.39
N TYR A 128 5.13 14.65 -10.21
CA TYR A 128 4.74 15.61 -11.24
C TYR A 128 3.31 15.42 -11.80
N ASP A 129 2.46 14.69 -11.08
CA ASP A 129 1.05 14.44 -11.39
C ASP A 129 0.22 15.73 -11.32
N THR A 130 0.61 16.68 -10.47
CA THR A 130 -0.09 17.95 -10.29
C THR A 130 0.39 19.01 -11.30
N LYS A 131 -0.42 19.28 -12.33
CA LYS A 131 -0.09 20.16 -13.48
C LYS A 131 0.55 21.51 -13.13
N ASP A 132 0.00 22.22 -12.15
CA ASP A 132 0.44 23.57 -11.78
C ASP A 132 1.43 23.56 -10.59
N GLU A 133 1.82 22.37 -10.12
CA GLU A 133 2.75 22.15 -9.02
C GLU A 133 3.77 21.08 -9.36
N LEU A 134 4.74 21.40 -10.23
CA LEU A 134 5.83 20.49 -10.59
C LEU A 134 6.70 20.17 -9.37
N PHE A 135 6.38 19.08 -8.70
CA PHE A 135 7.03 18.59 -7.49
C PHE A 135 7.19 17.07 -7.59
N CYS A 136 8.24 16.53 -6.96
CA CYS A 136 8.41 15.10 -6.79
C CYS A 136 8.82 14.80 -5.35
N GLY A 137 8.00 13.99 -4.66
CA GLY A 137 8.22 13.57 -3.28
C GLY A 137 6.97 13.77 -2.41
N ARG A 138 7.21 14.09 -1.13
CA ARG A 138 6.17 14.29 -0.12
C ARG A 138 6.38 15.59 0.65
N ASN A 139 5.29 16.30 0.90
CA ASN A 139 5.29 17.49 1.77
C ASN A 139 3.95 17.63 2.49
N GLU A 140 3.91 17.26 3.78
CA GLU A 140 2.68 17.37 4.59
C GLU A 140 2.16 18.82 4.70
N GLY A 141 3.05 19.82 4.62
CA GLY A 141 2.67 21.23 4.65
C GLY A 141 2.12 21.76 3.33
N LYS A 142 2.29 21.02 2.23
CA LYS A 142 1.76 21.33 0.90
C LYS A 142 1.26 20.05 0.23
N PRO A 143 0.12 19.50 0.69
CA PRO A 143 -0.34 18.19 0.27
C PRO A 143 -0.95 18.23 -1.15
N THR A 144 -0.63 17.23 -1.97
CA THR A 144 -1.36 16.92 -3.21
C THR A 144 -2.11 15.59 -3.04
N PRO A 145 -3.16 15.30 -3.85
CA PRO A 145 -3.88 14.03 -3.75
C PRO A 145 -2.98 12.80 -3.87
N ALA A 146 -2.01 12.82 -4.80
CA ALA A 146 -1.11 11.71 -5.09
C ALA A 146 -0.29 11.26 -3.86
N MET A 147 0.02 12.16 -2.92
CA MET A 147 0.73 11.84 -1.69
C MET A 147 -0.09 10.98 -0.70
N TYR A 148 -1.42 10.93 -0.84
CA TYR A 148 -2.33 10.27 0.11
C TYR A 148 -3.17 9.15 -0.50
N THR A 149 -3.36 9.14 -1.82
CA THR A 149 -4.01 8.02 -2.51
C THR A 149 -3.06 6.82 -2.57
N ILE A 150 -3.56 5.65 -2.20
CA ILE A 150 -2.76 4.42 -2.10
C ILE A 150 -3.54 3.24 -2.69
N PRO A 151 -2.85 2.18 -3.15
CA PRO A 151 -3.50 0.90 -3.39
C PRO A 151 -4.00 0.32 -2.06
N PHE A 152 -5.17 -0.30 -2.07
CA PHE A 152 -5.70 -1.11 -0.98
C PHE A 152 -6.36 -2.35 -1.58
N ILE A 153 -5.67 -3.49 -1.49
CA ILE A 153 -6.05 -4.74 -2.14
C ILE A 153 -6.33 -5.79 -1.08
N THR A 154 -7.48 -6.44 -1.18
CA THR A 154 -7.83 -7.61 -0.36
C THR A 154 -7.93 -8.84 -1.25
N TRP A 155 -7.11 -9.85 -0.99
CA TRP A 155 -7.20 -11.14 -1.63
C TRP A 155 -7.63 -12.19 -0.61
N LEU A 156 -8.65 -12.97 -0.95
CA LEU A 156 -9.15 -14.06 -0.13
C LEU A 156 -9.09 -15.37 -0.91
N SER A 157 -8.53 -16.39 -0.28
CA SER A 157 -8.56 -17.76 -0.80
C SER A 157 -9.98 -18.31 -0.91
N ALA A 158 -10.16 -19.37 -1.69
CA ALA A 158 -11.46 -20.00 -1.86
C ALA A 158 -12.01 -20.58 -0.54
N GLU A 159 -11.16 -21.19 0.29
CA GLU A 159 -11.59 -21.74 1.58
C GLU A 159 -11.94 -20.64 2.58
N TRP A 160 -11.20 -19.52 2.56
CA TRP A 160 -11.52 -18.36 3.41
C TRP A 160 -12.91 -17.82 3.10
N LYS A 161 -13.25 -17.66 1.81
CA LYS A 161 -14.58 -17.21 1.36
C LYS A 161 -15.71 -18.17 1.75
N ASN A 162 -15.41 -19.46 1.90
CA ASN A 162 -16.41 -20.46 2.31
C ASN A 162 -16.60 -20.53 3.83
N THR A 163 -15.60 -20.10 4.61
CA THR A 163 -15.59 -20.21 6.07
C THR A 163 -15.86 -18.88 6.78
N HIS A 164 -15.75 -17.76 6.07
CA HIS A 164 -15.99 -16.41 6.59
C HIS A 164 -17.00 -15.67 5.72
N SER A 165 -17.79 -14.77 6.32
CA SER A 165 -18.73 -13.95 5.56
C SER A 165 -17.97 -12.96 4.67
N THR A 166 -18.24 -13.00 3.36
CA THR A 166 -17.64 -12.07 2.38
C THR A 166 -18.69 -11.32 1.56
N ALA A 167 -19.96 -11.37 1.97
CA ALA A 167 -21.09 -10.89 1.18
C ALA A 167 -20.98 -9.40 0.83
N ASN A 168 -20.29 -8.62 1.65
CA ASN A 168 -20.29 -7.16 1.55
C ASN A 168 -19.06 -6.60 0.84
N LEU A 169 -18.05 -7.43 0.54
CA LEU A 169 -16.79 -6.98 -0.06
C LEU A 169 -16.98 -6.32 -1.43
N SER A 170 -18.00 -6.69 -2.20
CA SER A 170 -18.30 -6.01 -3.47
C SER A 170 -18.80 -4.58 -3.27
N ASN A 171 -19.45 -4.31 -2.13
CA ASN A 171 -20.00 -2.99 -1.81
C ASN A 171 -18.92 -2.03 -1.31
N THR A 172 -17.72 -2.53 -0.97
CA THR A 172 -16.66 -1.73 -0.37
C THR A 172 -15.79 -0.99 -1.38
N LEU A 173 -15.87 -1.30 -2.67
CA LEU A 173 -14.92 -0.82 -3.68
C LEU A 173 -14.89 0.71 -3.82
N ASN A 174 -16.01 1.38 -3.57
CA ASN A 174 -16.14 2.83 -3.70
C ASN A 174 -16.23 3.56 -2.34
N HIS A 175 -15.95 2.85 -1.24
CA HIS A 175 -16.00 3.44 0.09
C HIS A 175 -14.81 4.39 0.31
N ALA A 176 -15.12 5.63 0.74
CA ALA A 176 -14.08 6.56 1.19
C ALA A 176 -13.49 6.06 2.51
N TYR A 177 -12.29 5.47 2.43
CA TYR A 177 -11.61 4.82 3.53
C TYR A 177 -10.25 5.48 3.85
N GLN A 178 -9.74 5.25 5.06
CA GLN A 178 -8.43 5.69 5.53
C GLN A 178 -7.73 4.57 6.31
N THR A 179 -6.44 4.37 6.07
CA THR A 179 -5.65 3.29 6.70
C THR A 179 -5.41 3.50 8.19
N SER A 180 -5.65 4.69 8.73
CA SER A 180 -5.62 4.90 10.19
C SER A 180 -6.68 4.08 10.94
N ASP A 181 -7.73 3.64 10.26
CA ASP A 181 -8.77 2.76 10.82
C ASP A 181 -8.51 1.27 10.50
N PHE A 182 -7.35 0.91 9.94
CA PHE A 182 -7.04 -0.46 9.48
C PHE A 182 -7.15 -1.52 10.57
N ILE A 183 -6.86 -1.19 11.82
CA ILE A 183 -6.97 -2.14 12.93
C ILE A 183 -8.39 -2.71 13.07
N TYR A 184 -9.42 -1.90 12.82
CA TYR A 184 -10.82 -2.35 12.89
C TYR A 184 -11.16 -3.27 11.71
N SER A 185 -10.71 -2.91 10.51
CA SER A 185 -10.86 -3.75 9.31
C SER A 185 -10.12 -5.08 9.44
N TRP A 186 -8.90 -5.08 9.96
CA TRP A 186 -8.13 -6.30 10.16
C TRP A 186 -8.78 -7.22 11.20
N ALA A 187 -9.27 -6.65 12.30
CA ALA A 187 -9.97 -7.42 13.33
C ALA A 187 -11.26 -8.04 12.81
N ASP A 188 -12.05 -7.29 12.03
CA ASP A 188 -13.25 -7.79 11.37
C ASP A 188 -12.94 -8.94 10.40
N LEU A 189 -11.95 -8.74 9.51
CA LEU A 189 -11.52 -9.78 8.58
C LEU A 189 -11.06 -11.05 9.31
N ALA A 190 -10.29 -10.91 10.38
CA ALA A 190 -9.77 -12.01 11.18
C ALA A 190 -10.77 -12.63 12.17
N GLY A 191 -12.01 -12.12 12.25
CA GLY A 191 -13.02 -12.58 13.20
C GLY A 191 -12.70 -12.30 14.67
N ILE A 192 -11.90 -11.27 14.94
CA ILE A 192 -11.44 -10.87 16.28
C ILE A 192 -12.34 -9.75 16.81
N ASN A 193 -12.90 -9.94 18.00
CA ASN A 193 -13.61 -8.89 18.73
C ASN A 193 -12.85 -8.50 20.00
N PHE A 194 -12.87 -7.21 20.34
CA PHE A 194 -12.14 -6.68 21.49
C PHE A 194 -12.84 -5.46 22.10
N LYS A 195 -12.51 -5.14 23.35
CA LYS A 195 -13.02 -3.95 24.02
C LYS A 195 -12.50 -2.69 23.31
N GLY A 196 -13.39 -1.86 22.80
CA GLY A 196 -13.05 -0.67 22.01
C GLY A 196 -13.01 -0.91 20.51
N ASN A 197 -13.51 -2.06 20.03
CA ASN A 197 -13.73 -2.28 18.61
C ASN A 197 -14.81 -1.33 18.06
N HIS A 198 -14.60 -0.85 16.84
CA HIS A 198 -15.50 0.05 16.12
C HIS A 198 -15.84 -0.54 14.75
N THR A 199 -16.88 -1.36 14.70
CA THR A 199 -17.41 -2.00 13.48
C THR A 199 -17.71 -0.99 12.37
N THR A 200 -18.24 0.18 12.74
CA THR A 200 -18.52 1.29 11.80
C THR A 200 -17.28 1.86 11.10
N ARG A 201 -16.06 1.50 11.54
CA ARG A 201 -14.78 1.90 10.95
C ARG A 201 -14.08 0.77 10.19
N SER A 202 -14.62 -0.45 10.21
CA SER A 202 -14.15 -1.54 9.38
C SER A 202 -14.70 -1.40 7.97
N ILE A 203 -13.84 -1.38 6.96
CA ILE A 203 -14.28 -1.34 5.57
C ILE A 203 -15.07 -2.61 5.18
N TYR A 204 -14.87 -3.72 5.88
CA TYR A 204 -15.53 -5.01 5.60
C TYR A 204 -16.89 -5.18 6.31
N SER A 205 -17.22 -4.27 7.23
CA SER A 205 -18.45 -4.35 8.03
C SER A 205 -19.64 -3.79 7.28
N ASP A 206 -20.81 -4.42 7.47
CA ASP A 206 -22.12 -3.87 7.04
C ASP A 206 -22.45 -2.53 7.69
N GLU A 207 -21.86 -2.26 8.85
CA GLU A 207 -22.09 -1.02 9.59
C GLU A 207 -21.13 0.09 9.17
N PHE A 208 -20.26 -0.14 8.17
CA PHE A 208 -19.27 0.82 7.74
C PHE A 208 -19.91 2.18 7.43
N ASN A 209 -19.37 3.22 8.05
CA ASN A 209 -19.82 4.59 7.85
C ASN A 209 -18.61 5.47 7.51
N PRO A 210 -18.52 5.98 6.25
CA PRO A 210 -17.45 6.88 5.86
C PRO A 210 -17.36 8.09 6.79
N ILE A 211 -16.16 8.41 7.24
CA ILE A 211 -15.86 9.62 8.01
C ILE A 211 -14.94 10.54 7.22
N LYS A 212 -14.84 11.79 7.66
CA LYS A 212 -13.87 12.74 7.10
C LYS A 212 -12.46 12.16 7.20
N ARG A 213 -11.74 12.17 6.09
CA ARG A 213 -10.39 11.63 5.98
C ARG A 213 -9.42 12.76 6.28
N MET A 214 -9.10 12.94 7.55
CA MET A 214 -8.32 14.09 8.00
C MET A 214 -6.83 13.88 7.70
N ILE A 215 -6.22 14.84 7.01
CA ILE A 215 -4.80 14.85 6.67
C ILE A 215 -4.09 16.06 7.29
N GLY A 216 -2.76 15.97 7.40
CA GLY A 216 -1.92 16.97 8.05
C GLY A 216 -1.46 16.55 9.44
N SER A 217 -0.58 17.35 10.04
CA SER A 217 0.09 16.96 11.29
C SER A 217 -0.91 16.77 12.44
N PRO A 218 -0.97 15.59 13.07
CA PRO A 218 -1.87 15.34 14.21
C PRO A 218 -1.46 16.13 15.47
N HIS A 219 -0.23 16.65 15.51
CA HIS A 219 0.27 17.53 16.55
C HIS A 219 -0.21 18.97 16.38
N ASP A 220 -0.69 19.34 15.18
CA ASP A 220 -1.25 20.64 14.86
C ASP A 220 -2.67 20.52 14.31
N LYS A 221 -3.58 20.07 15.17
CA LYS A 221 -4.99 19.77 14.83
C LYS A 221 -5.73 20.93 14.18
N LYS A 222 -5.30 22.18 14.37
CA LYS A 222 -5.96 23.37 13.81
C LYS A 222 -5.76 23.48 12.30
N HIS A 223 -4.68 22.91 11.76
CA HIS A 223 -4.32 22.98 10.35
C HIS A 223 -4.61 21.69 9.59
N MET A 224 -5.18 20.67 10.25
CA MET A 224 -5.66 19.48 9.56
C MET A 224 -6.83 19.83 8.65
N ILE A 225 -6.83 19.24 7.46
CA ILE A 225 -7.90 19.42 6.46
C ILE A 225 -8.54 18.09 6.11
N ASP A 226 -9.75 18.13 5.58
CA ASP A 226 -10.39 16.95 4.99
C ASP A 226 -9.76 16.69 3.61
N PHE A 227 -9.25 15.48 3.38
CA PHE A 227 -8.66 15.07 2.09
C PHE A 227 -9.61 15.31 0.92
N ALA A 228 -10.93 15.15 1.13
CA ALA A 228 -11.92 15.42 0.08
C ALA A 228 -11.83 16.87 -0.47
N SER A 229 -11.35 17.83 0.34
CA SER A 229 -11.15 19.21 -0.09
C SER A 229 -10.02 19.42 -1.10
N LEU A 230 -9.09 18.45 -1.24
CA LEU A 230 -8.05 18.47 -2.27
C LEU A 230 -8.59 18.01 -3.62
N LEU A 231 -9.45 16.99 -3.64
CA LEU A 231 -10.05 16.43 -4.86
C LEU A 231 -10.95 17.42 -5.60
N HIS A 232 -11.53 18.40 -4.90
CA HIS A 232 -12.37 19.43 -5.52
C HIS A 232 -11.57 20.57 -6.17
N LYS A 233 -10.28 20.70 -5.84
CA LYS A 233 -9.41 21.75 -6.40
C LYS A 233 -8.78 21.35 -7.71
N GLU A 234 -8.55 20.05 -7.88
CA GLU A 234 -8.03 19.48 -9.10
C GLU A 234 -9.20 18.88 -9.87
N ASN A 235 -9.49 19.37 -11.09
CA ASN A 235 -10.29 18.61 -12.05
C ASN A 235 -9.50 17.36 -12.49
N VAL A 236 -9.13 16.48 -11.56
CA VAL A 236 -8.55 15.19 -11.86
C VAL A 236 -9.70 14.31 -12.29
N ALA A 237 -9.75 14.00 -13.58
CA ALA A 237 -10.53 12.89 -14.08
C ALA A 237 -9.93 11.62 -13.48
N ILE A 238 -10.40 11.23 -12.30
CA ILE A 238 -10.19 9.88 -11.78
C ILE A 238 -11.16 9.00 -12.56
N ASN A 239 -10.70 8.44 -13.68
CA ASN A 239 -11.37 7.37 -14.43
C ASN A 239 -10.66 6.06 -14.17
#